data_AF-A0A2U2MWU7-F1
#
_entry.id   AF-A0A2U2MWU7-F1
#
_cell.length_a   1.000
_cell.length_b   1.000
_cell.length_c   1.000
_cell.angle_alpha   90.00
_cell.angle_beta   90.00
_cell.angle_gamma   90.00
#
_symmetry.space_group_name_H-M   'P 1'
#
loop_
_entity.id
_entity.type
_entity.pdbx_description
1 polymer ?
#
loop_
_entity_poly.entity_id
_entity_poly.type
_entity_poly.pdbx_seq_one_letter_code
_entity_poly.pdbx_strand_id
1 'polypeptide(L)'
;MMNSDTVNQFQSQIESTIAGPARAYASLVLDHFEQLTNLQLETVKGYTETGLKQTRAALDVKGPSDVQAYVESQQKVAKELGERVKNDVEKVTALNQTFAQNVQKVTQDSAQSVSKATQEGARKATQAAAKTQ
;
A
#
# COMPACT_ATOMS: atom_id res chain seq x y z
N MET A 1 -11.55 33.13 -31.37
CA MET A 1 -10.44 32.21 -31.07
C MET A 1 -10.41 32.02 -29.57
N MET A 2 -10.42 30.78 -29.08
CA MET A 2 -10.22 30.53 -27.64
C MET A 2 -8.81 31.02 -27.27
N ASN A 3 -8.71 31.89 -26.26
CA ASN A 3 -7.44 32.41 -25.79
C ASN A 3 -6.64 31.28 -25.12
N SER A 4 -5.32 31.24 -25.32
CA SER A 4 -4.43 30.21 -24.74
C SER A 4 -4.56 30.10 -23.21
N ASP A 5 -4.83 31.22 -22.54
CA ASP A 5 -5.04 31.26 -21.09
C ASP A 5 -6.29 30.50 -20.64
N THR A 6 -7.36 30.53 -21.43
CA THR A 6 -8.60 29.80 -21.13
C THR A 6 -8.39 28.29 -21.28
N VAL A 7 -7.60 27.87 -22.26
CA VAL A 7 -7.26 26.45 -22.47
C VAL A 7 -6.35 25.93 -21.35
N ASN A 8 -5.32 26.70 -20.97
CA ASN A 8 -4.41 26.34 -19.87
C ASN A 8 -5.12 26.25 -18.52
N GLN A 9 -6.05 27.18 -18.24
CA GLN A 9 -6.83 27.16 -17.02
C GLN A 9 -7.76 25.95 -16.96
N PHE A 10 -8.43 25.62 -18.07
CA PHE A 10 -9.27 24.43 -18.17
C PHE A 10 -8.46 23.15 -17.94
N GLN A 11 -7.27 23.06 -18.56
CA GLN A 11 -6.37 21.92 -18.38
C GLN A 11 -5.90 21.77 -16.93
N SER A 12 -5.55 22.88 -16.25
CA SER A 12 -5.19 22.90 -14.83
C SER A 12 -6.36 22.49 -13.93
N GLN A 13 -7.60 22.85 -14.30
CA GLN A 13 -8.79 22.46 -13.56
C GLN A 13 -9.07 20.96 -13.68
N ILE A 14 -8.96 20.39 -14.89
CA ILE A 14 -9.05 18.92 -15.09
C ILE A 14 -7.96 18.20 -14.31
N GLU A 15 -6.73 18.69 -14.37
CA GLU A 15 -5.59 18.08 -13.68
C GLU A 15 -5.80 18.07 -12.15
N SER A 16 -6.25 19.19 -11.57
CA SER A 16 -6.42 19.32 -10.11
C SER A 16 -7.69 18.66 -9.55
N THR A 17 -8.75 18.50 -10.36
CA THR A 17 -10.06 18.02 -9.87
C THR A 17 -10.42 16.61 -10.32
N ILE A 18 -9.83 16.11 -11.41
CA ILE A 18 -10.17 14.81 -11.99
C ILE A 18 -8.93 13.92 -12.10
N ALA A 19 -7.92 14.34 -12.87
CA ALA A 19 -6.80 13.47 -13.21
C ALA A 19 -5.86 13.22 -12.02
N GLY A 20 -5.54 14.24 -11.23
CA GLY A 20 -4.71 14.14 -10.03
C GLY A 20 -5.28 13.15 -9.00
N PRO A 21 -6.52 13.35 -8.51
CA PRO A 21 -7.19 12.40 -7.62
C PRO A 21 -7.24 10.96 -8.16
N ALA A 22 -7.55 10.78 -9.45
CA ALA A 22 -7.58 9.46 -10.07
C ALA A 22 -6.20 8.77 -10.07
N ARG A 23 -5.13 9.51 -10.39
CA ARG A 23 -3.75 8.99 -10.33
C ARG A 23 -3.33 8.66 -8.90
N ALA A 24 -3.66 9.53 -7.92
CA ALA A 24 -3.34 9.28 -6.51
C ALA A 24 -4.02 8.00 -5.99
N TYR A 25 -5.28 7.77 -6.37
CA TYR A 25 -5.98 6.54 -6.04
C TYR A 25 -5.38 5.31 -6.73
N ALA A 26 -5.04 5.42 -8.02
CA ALA A 26 -4.39 4.34 -8.76
C ALA A 26 -3.03 3.96 -8.14
N SER A 27 -2.20 4.94 -7.78
CA SER A 27 -0.95 4.73 -7.05
C SER A 27 -1.17 4.00 -5.74
N LEU A 28 -2.17 4.41 -4.95
CA LEU A 28 -2.46 3.76 -3.68
C LEU A 28 -2.84 2.27 -3.83
N VAL A 29 -3.64 1.94 -4.85
CA VAL A 29 -3.99 0.54 -5.15
C VAL A 29 -2.76 -0.26 -5.58
N LEU A 30 -1.91 0.34 -6.44
CA LEU A 30 -0.67 -0.30 -6.89
C LEU A 30 0.29 -0.54 -5.71
N ASP A 31 0.49 0.45 -4.85
CA ASP A 31 1.35 0.34 -3.67
C ASP A 31 0.86 -0.77 -2.73
N HIS A 32 -0.45 -0.83 -2.50
CA HIS A 32 -1.04 -1.89 -1.66
C HIS A 32 -0.85 -3.28 -2.29
N PHE A 33 -1.04 -3.39 -3.61
CA PHE A 33 -0.82 -4.63 -4.34
C PHE A 33 0.65 -5.07 -4.31
N GLU A 34 1.59 -4.14 -4.49
CA GLU A 34 3.03 -4.40 -4.39
C GLU A 34 3.37 -4.92 -2.98
N GLN A 35 2.88 -4.26 -1.94
CA GLN A 35 3.13 -4.66 -0.56
C GLN A 35 2.54 -6.04 -0.22
N LEU A 36 1.33 -6.35 -0.69
CA LEU A 36 0.73 -7.67 -0.53
C LEU A 36 1.50 -8.75 -1.28
N THR A 37 2.00 -8.45 -2.48
CA THR A 37 2.80 -9.39 -3.28
C THR A 37 4.14 -9.67 -2.59
N ASN A 38 4.81 -8.63 -2.08
CA ASN A 38 6.04 -8.78 -1.32
C ASN A 38 5.84 -9.63 -0.06
N LEU A 39 4.72 -9.44 0.65
CA LEU A 39 4.39 -10.26 1.80
C LEU A 39 4.22 -11.74 1.42
N GLN A 40 3.48 -12.05 0.35
CA GLN A 40 3.33 -13.43 -0.12
C GLN A 40 4.67 -14.07 -0.50
N LEU A 41 5.56 -13.32 -1.16
CA LEU A 41 6.91 -13.81 -1.49
C LEU A 41 7.75 -14.07 -0.24
N GLU A 42 7.68 -13.18 0.77
CA GLU A 42 8.38 -13.35 2.05
C GLU A 42 7.87 -14.59 2.79
N THR A 43 6.55 -14.78 2.85
CA THR A 43 5.90 -15.95 3.46
C THR A 43 6.34 -17.26 2.78
N VAL A 44 6.31 -17.32 1.44
CA VAL A 44 6.76 -18.50 0.69
C VAL A 44 8.23 -18.80 0.93
N LYS A 45 9.10 -17.78 0.86
CA LYS A 45 10.52 -17.92 1.16
C LYS A 45 10.71 -18.48 2.56
N GLY A 46 10.00 -17.91 3.54
CA GLY A 46 10.07 -18.32 4.92
C GLY A 46 9.70 -19.78 5.14
N TYR A 47 8.57 -20.24 4.58
CA TYR A 47 8.17 -21.64 4.71
C TYR A 47 9.13 -22.60 4.00
N THR A 48 9.65 -22.20 2.84
CA THR A 48 10.66 -22.97 2.11
C THR A 48 11.94 -23.13 2.91
N GLU A 49 12.43 -22.06 3.55
CA GLU A 49 13.59 -22.09 4.45
C GLU A 49 13.38 -23.05 5.62
N THR A 50 12.19 -23.02 6.25
CA THR A 50 11.84 -23.94 7.33
C THR A 50 11.84 -25.39 6.85
N GLY A 51 11.25 -25.68 5.68
CA GLY A 51 11.22 -27.02 5.09
C GLY A 51 12.62 -27.54 4.74
N LEU A 52 13.48 -26.71 4.16
CA LEU A 52 14.87 -27.06 3.88
C LEU A 52 15.68 -27.31 5.16
N LYS A 53 15.49 -26.49 6.19
CA LYS A 53 16.12 -26.67 7.51
C LYS A 53 15.70 -28.01 8.13
N GLN A 54 14.40 -28.34 8.08
CA GLN A 54 13.87 -29.61 8.56
C GLN A 54 14.38 -30.82 7.77
N THR A 55 14.48 -30.68 6.45
CA THR A 55 15.03 -31.75 5.59
C THR A 55 16.49 -32.03 5.93
N ARG A 56 17.32 -31.00 6.14
CA ARG A 56 18.70 -31.18 6.59
C ARG A 56 18.77 -31.83 7.97
N ALA A 57 17.97 -31.35 8.92
CA ALA A 57 17.91 -31.93 10.25
C ALA A 57 17.51 -33.41 10.24
N ALA A 58 16.61 -33.82 9.35
CA ALA A 58 16.23 -35.22 9.17
C ALA A 58 17.37 -36.08 8.57
N LEU A 59 18.15 -35.53 7.62
CA LEU A 59 19.30 -36.22 7.03
C LEU A 59 20.45 -36.43 8.03
N ASP A 60 20.53 -35.61 9.08
CA ASP A 60 21.54 -35.72 10.13
C ASP A 60 21.21 -36.81 11.18
N VAL A 61 20.01 -37.39 11.15
CA VAL A 61 19.59 -38.46 12.07
C VAL A 61 20.25 -39.79 11.68
N LYS A 62 21.18 -40.28 12.52
CA LYS A 62 21.94 -41.52 12.26
C LYS A 62 21.67 -42.62 13.28
N GLY A 63 21.05 -42.30 14.41
CA GLY A 63 20.68 -43.27 15.43
C GLY A 63 19.62 -42.78 16.41
N PRO A 64 19.25 -43.62 17.40
CA PRO A 64 18.15 -43.35 18.34
C PRO A 64 18.31 -42.06 19.15
N SER A 65 19.54 -41.68 19.51
CA SER A 65 19.84 -40.42 20.20
C SER A 65 19.51 -39.19 19.35
N ASP A 66 19.75 -39.27 18.04
CA ASP A 66 19.51 -38.18 17.11
C ASP A 66 18.01 -38.02 16.82
N VAL A 67 17.25 -39.12 16.86
CA VAL A 67 15.78 -39.09 16.79
C VAL A 67 15.20 -38.31 17.96
N GLN A 68 15.69 -38.54 19.18
CA GLN A 68 15.24 -37.80 20.36
C GLN A 68 15.54 -36.30 20.22
N ALA A 69 16.77 -35.95 19.85
CA ALA A 69 17.16 -34.56 19.62
C ALA A 69 16.34 -33.90 18.49
N TYR A 70 16.06 -34.63 17.40
CA TYR A 70 15.21 -34.16 16.31
C TYR A 70 13.79 -33.85 16.79
N VAL A 71 13.18 -34.74 17.59
CA VAL A 71 11.85 -34.54 18.18
C VAL A 71 11.82 -33.32 19.10
N GLU A 72 12.83 -33.16 19.96
CA GLU A 72 12.95 -31.98 20.81
C GLU A 72 13.06 -30.69 19.98
N SER A 73 13.79 -30.74 18.86
CA SER A 73 13.90 -29.59 17.94
C SER A 73 12.60 -29.22 17.22
N GLN A 74 11.65 -30.16 17.06
CA GLN A 74 10.35 -29.89 16.43
C GLN A 74 9.53 -28.86 17.21
N GLN A 75 9.65 -28.82 18.55
CA GLN A 75 8.98 -27.81 19.36
C GLN A 75 9.44 -26.39 19.00
N LYS A 76 10.75 -26.23 18.74
CA LYS A 76 11.32 -24.95 18.30
C LYS A 76 10.78 -24.56 16.93
N VAL A 77 10.67 -25.51 16.00
CA VAL A 77 10.13 -25.23 14.66
C VAL A 77 8.64 -24.90 14.71
N ALA A 78 7.85 -25.58 15.54
CA ALA A 78 6.46 -25.24 15.77
C ALA A 78 6.32 -23.81 16.32
N LYS A 79 7.20 -23.40 17.25
CA LYS A 79 7.24 -22.02 17.76
C LYS A 79 7.62 -21.01 16.68
N GLU A 80 8.69 -21.27 15.91
CA GLU A 80 9.13 -20.41 14.80
C GLU A 80 8.01 -20.23 13.75
N LEU A 81 7.28 -21.30 13.41
CA LEU A 81 6.14 -21.24 12.50
C LEU A 81 4.97 -20.44 13.07
N GLY A 82 4.64 -20.63 14.35
CA GLY A 82 3.58 -19.89 15.03
C GLY A 82 3.88 -18.39 15.11
N GLU A 83 5.12 -18.02 15.43
CA GLU A 83 5.58 -16.63 15.41
C GLU A 83 5.50 -16.03 14.00
N ARG A 84 5.88 -16.78 12.96
CA ARG A 84 5.76 -16.32 11.57
C ARG A 84 4.30 -16.09 11.17
N VAL A 85 3.40 -17.02 11.47
CA VAL A 85 1.96 -16.85 11.18
C VAL A 85 1.41 -15.60 11.88
N LYS A 86 1.76 -15.41 13.16
CA LYS A 86 1.36 -14.21 13.91
C LYS A 86 1.88 -12.93 13.24
N ASN A 87 3.16 -12.90 12.88
CA ASN A 87 3.77 -11.74 12.22
C ASN A 87 3.11 -11.46 10.86
N ASP A 88 2.78 -12.48 10.08
CA ASP A 88 2.12 -12.31 8.78
C ASP A 88 0.71 -11.70 8.95
N VAL A 89 -0.06 -12.15 9.96
CA VAL A 89 -1.36 -11.56 10.31
C VAL A 89 -1.23 -10.09 10.74
N GLU A 90 -0.24 -9.77 11.57
CA GLU A 90 0.05 -8.39 12.00
C GLU A 90 0.41 -7.50 10.80
N LYS A 91 1.24 -8.00 9.88
CA LYS A 91 1.60 -7.28 8.64
C LYS A 91 0.39 -7.03 7.74
N VAL A 92 -0.43 -8.04 7.46
CA VAL A 92 -1.67 -7.85 6.66
C VAL A 92 -2.57 -6.80 7.31
N THR A 93 -2.73 -6.87 8.63
CA THR A 93 -3.57 -5.91 9.37
C THR A 93 -3.03 -4.49 9.23
N ALA A 94 -1.72 -4.30 9.40
CA ALA A 94 -1.07 -2.99 9.25
C ALA A 94 -1.17 -2.45 7.81
N LEU A 95 -1.04 -3.31 6.80
CA LEU A 95 -1.21 -2.95 5.39
C LEU A 95 -2.63 -2.43 5.12
N ASN A 96 -3.65 -3.12 5.62
CA ASN A 96 -5.04 -2.72 5.46
C ASN A 96 -5.36 -1.40 6.18
N GLN A 97 -4.83 -1.21 7.38
CA GLN A 97 -4.97 0.06 8.11
C GLN A 97 -4.31 1.22 7.35
N THR A 98 -3.10 1.01 6.84
CA THR A 98 -2.37 2.01 6.04
C THR A 98 -3.12 2.37 4.77
N PHE A 99 -3.65 1.37 4.06
CA PHE A 99 -4.47 1.58 2.88
C PHE A 99 -5.71 2.42 3.19
N ALA A 100 -6.46 2.06 4.25
CA ALA A 100 -7.64 2.82 4.67
C ALA A 100 -7.31 4.29 5.03
N GLN A 101 -6.22 4.52 5.76
CA GLN A 101 -5.75 5.87 6.09
C GLN A 101 -5.39 6.67 4.84
N ASN A 102 -4.68 6.06 3.89
CA ASN A 102 -4.30 6.72 2.65
C ASN A 102 -5.51 7.03 1.76
N VAL A 103 -6.51 6.15 1.67
CA VAL A 103 -7.77 6.43 0.96
C VAL A 103 -8.46 7.65 1.57
N GLN A 104 -8.57 7.71 2.90
CA GLN A 104 -9.16 8.86 3.60
C GLN A 104 -8.40 10.15 3.28
N LYS A 105 -7.06 10.09 3.28
CA LYS A 105 -6.21 11.23 2.96
C LYS A 105 -6.41 11.71 1.52
N VAL A 106 -6.36 10.83 0.52
CA VAL A 106 -6.60 11.18 -0.89
C VAL A 106 -7.98 11.82 -1.06
N THR A 107 -8.99 11.32 -0.36
CA THR A 107 -10.35 11.89 -0.39
C THR A 107 -10.39 13.30 0.20
N GLN A 108 -9.75 13.51 1.36
CA GLN A 108 -9.65 14.82 2.00
C GLN A 108 -8.89 15.82 1.12
N ASP A 109 -7.75 15.43 0.56
CA ASP A 109 -6.92 16.26 -0.32
C ASP A 109 -7.67 16.62 -1.61
N SER A 110 -8.44 15.69 -2.16
CA SER A 110 -9.29 15.93 -3.34
C SER A 110 -10.40 16.92 -3.04
N ALA A 111 -11.09 16.77 -1.90
CA ALA A 111 -12.14 17.71 -1.48
C ALA A 111 -11.59 19.12 -1.26
N GLN A 112 -10.41 19.25 -0.63
CA GLN A 112 -9.74 20.53 -0.48
C GLN A 112 -9.35 21.15 -1.82
N SER A 113 -8.86 20.34 -2.77
CA SER A 113 -8.46 20.80 -4.11
C SER A 113 -9.67 21.35 -4.89
N VAL A 114 -10.81 20.65 -4.85
CA VAL A 114 -12.07 21.13 -5.45
C VAL A 114 -12.56 22.41 -4.79
N SER A 115 -12.51 22.50 -3.45
CA SER A 115 -12.90 23.71 -2.72
C SER A 115 -12.01 24.91 -3.11
N LYS A 116 -10.69 24.72 -3.20
CA LYS A 116 -9.76 25.77 -3.65
C LYS A 116 -10.04 26.20 -5.08
N ALA A 117 -10.21 25.25 -6.00
CA ALA A 117 -10.54 25.54 -7.41
C ALA A 117 -11.86 26.34 -7.55
N THR A 118 -12.86 26.01 -6.72
CA THR A 118 -14.14 26.73 -6.68
C THR A 118 -13.99 28.16 -6.16
N GLN A 119 -13.24 28.36 -5.07
CA GLN A 119 -12.96 29.69 -4.52
C GLN A 119 -12.15 30.56 -5.49
N GLU A 120 -11.16 29.99 -6.17
CA GLU A 120 -10.39 30.71 -7.20
C GLU A 120 -11.24 31.07 -8.41
N GLY A 121 -12.12 30.17 -8.86
CA GLY A 121 -13.10 30.45 -9.91
C GLY A 121 -14.02 31.62 -9.54
N ALA A 122 -14.57 31.61 -8.32
CA ALA A 122 -15.42 32.69 -7.82
C ALA A 122 -14.68 34.04 -7.72
N ARG A 123 -13.44 34.04 -7.22
CA ARG A 123 -12.60 35.26 -7.17
C ARG A 123 -12.30 35.82 -8.55
N LYS A 124 -11.94 34.97 -9.50
CA LYS A 124 -11.66 35.38 -10.89
C LYS A 124 -12.91 35.94 -11.58
N ALA A 125 -14.08 35.33 -11.38
CA ALA A 125 -15.34 35.84 -11.90
C ALA A 125 -15.68 37.24 -11.35
N THR A 126 -15.44 37.44 -10.04
CA THR A 126 -15.67 38.74 -9.37
C THR A 126 -14.72 39.83 -9.91
N GLN A 127 -13.43 39.49 -10.13
CA GLN A 127 -12.45 40.42 -10.70
C GLN A 127 -12.72 40.75 -12.18
N ALA A 128 -13.21 39.79 -12.97
CA ALA A 128 -13.60 40.02 -14.36
C ALA A 128 -14.81 40.97 -14.45
N ALA A 129 -15.82 40.78 -13.60
CA ALA A 129 -16.96 41.68 -13.51
C ALA A 129 -16.55 43.12 -13.13
N ALA A 130 -15.61 43.27 -12.19
CA ALA A 130 -15.10 44.58 -11.76
C ALA A 130 -14.24 45.32 -12.82
N LYS A 131 -13.63 44.61 -13.78
CA LYS A 131 -12.86 45.21 -14.89
C LYS A 131 -13.73 45.63 -16.09
N THR A 132 -15.00 45.24 -16.10
CA THR A 132 -15.95 45.52 -17.20
C THR A 132 -16.86 46.72 -16.88
N GLN A 133 -16.77 47.27 -15.67
CA GLN A 133 -17.27 48.59 -15.27
C GLN A 133 -16.16 49.64 -15.41
#